data_AF-D8JQG4-F1
#
_entry.id   AF-D8JQG4-F1
#
_cell.length_a   1.000
_cell.length_b   1.000
_cell.length_c   1.000
_cell.angle_alpha   90.00
_cell.angle_beta   90.00
_cell.angle_gamma   90.00
#
_symmetry.space_group_name_H-M   'P 1'
#
loop_
_entity.id
_entity.type
_entity.pdbx_description
1 polymer ?
#
loop_
_entity_poly.entity_id
_entity_poly.type
_entity_poly.pdbx_seq_one_letter_code
_entity_poly.pdbx_strand_id
1 'polypeptide(L)'
;MNIKAGVVLAGVAALTLAGSVTSASAQDLSEHAVKSFMEYAWSLTPQQFSKPDGSVIVIDKTKKDQVVVPLDVAREVIKAGRLSAHAQICDLRDDQILNHRALMRREEFKKKWTPQQMVYISQLHLTTVMLLTGRIRLVEKQGDKEVVVDEKKESAQSCTDEQKKKVKELITAYVEASPPVSAVAGKPPAQPGQPQQGAPTATGSVAGGTTVEKN
;
A
#
# COMPACT_ATOMS: atom_id res chain seq x y z
N MET A 1 -40.33 48.49 -53.69
CA MET A 1 -38.99 48.51 -54.32
C MET A 1 -38.04 47.77 -53.37
N ASN A 2 -37.46 46.66 -53.82
CA ASN A 2 -36.64 45.75 -53.02
C ASN A 2 -35.18 46.25 -52.93
N ILE A 3 -34.53 46.19 -51.75
CA ILE A 3 -33.06 46.13 -51.66
C ILE A 3 -32.64 45.11 -50.58
N LYS A 4 -31.64 44.31 -50.93
CA LYS A 4 -31.14 43.08 -50.30
C LYS A 4 -29.96 43.35 -49.33
N ALA A 5 -29.81 42.42 -48.37
CA ALA A 5 -28.60 41.75 -47.84
C ALA A 5 -27.28 42.52 -47.54
N GLY A 6 -26.62 42.15 -46.43
CA GLY A 6 -25.15 42.03 -46.37
C GLY A 6 -24.43 42.48 -45.10
N VAL A 7 -24.14 41.53 -44.19
CA VAL A 7 -22.92 41.28 -43.39
C VAL A 7 -21.96 42.45 -43.07
N VAL A 8 -21.64 42.69 -41.78
CA VAL A 8 -20.25 42.76 -41.24
C VAL A 8 -20.26 42.51 -39.71
N LEU A 9 -19.53 41.47 -39.29
CA LEU A 9 -18.98 41.21 -37.96
C LEU A 9 -17.93 42.25 -37.57
N ALA A 10 -17.98 42.81 -36.36
CA ALA A 10 -16.84 42.99 -35.45
C ALA A 10 -17.20 43.99 -34.32
N GLY A 11 -17.21 43.50 -33.08
CA GLY A 11 -17.36 44.32 -31.88
C GLY A 11 -16.97 43.50 -30.65
N VAL A 12 -15.68 43.53 -30.33
CA VAL A 12 -14.98 42.73 -29.33
C VAL A 12 -15.53 42.98 -27.93
N ALA A 13 -16.21 42.00 -27.34
CA ALA A 13 -16.42 41.93 -25.89
C ALA A 13 -15.23 41.19 -25.28
N ALA A 14 -14.27 41.95 -24.76
CA ALA A 14 -13.17 41.45 -23.96
C ALA A 14 -13.71 40.90 -22.63
N LEU A 15 -14.07 39.61 -22.61
CA LEU A 15 -14.29 38.85 -21.39
C LEU A 15 -12.94 38.33 -20.90
N THR A 16 -12.47 38.97 -19.84
CA THR A 16 -11.38 38.54 -18.97
C THR A 16 -11.62 37.11 -18.46
N LEU A 17 -11.08 36.13 -19.17
CA LEU A 17 -10.86 34.79 -18.63
C LEU A 17 -9.69 34.85 -17.64
N ALA A 18 -9.92 35.48 -16.49
CA ALA A 18 -9.27 35.08 -15.26
C ALA A 18 -9.89 33.74 -14.85
N GLY A 19 -9.58 32.70 -15.64
CA GLY A 19 -9.87 31.33 -15.29
C GLY A 19 -9.10 31.05 -14.02
N SER A 20 -9.83 30.95 -12.92
CA SER A 20 -9.34 30.36 -11.69
C SER A 20 -8.78 28.99 -12.09
N VAL A 21 -7.45 28.89 -12.14
CA VAL A 21 -6.77 27.60 -12.00
C VAL A 21 -7.08 27.12 -10.59
N THR A 22 -8.30 26.63 -10.39
CA THR A 22 -8.56 25.67 -9.34
C THR A 22 -7.64 24.52 -9.71
N SER A 23 -6.52 24.41 -9.00
CA SER A 23 -5.68 23.22 -9.07
C SER A 23 -6.61 22.03 -9.04
N ALA A 24 -6.57 21.20 -10.07
CA ALA A 24 -7.23 19.92 -10.12
C ALA A 24 -6.79 19.16 -8.86
N SER A 25 -7.59 19.27 -7.80
CA SER A 25 -7.44 18.50 -6.58
C SER A 25 -7.70 17.09 -7.06
N ALA A 26 -6.62 16.33 -7.21
CA ALA A 26 -6.63 14.92 -7.56
C ALA A 26 -7.81 14.27 -6.84
N GLN A 27 -8.81 13.83 -7.61
CA GLN A 27 -10.15 13.40 -7.16
C GLN A 27 -10.09 12.75 -5.79
N ASP A 28 -10.33 13.56 -4.75
CA ASP A 28 -10.25 13.05 -3.40
C ASP A 28 -11.40 12.05 -3.24
N LEU A 29 -11.10 10.86 -2.73
CA LEU A 29 -12.08 9.82 -2.47
C LEU A 29 -13.33 10.39 -1.78
N SER A 30 -14.53 10.06 -2.23
CA SER A 30 -15.73 10.47 -1.48
C SER A 30 -15.67 9.90 -0.07
N GLU A 31 -16.18 10.61 0.93
CA GLU A 31 -16.21 10.08 2.30
C GLU A 31 -16.90 8.73 2.38
N HIS A 32 -17.96 8.55 1.58
CA HIS A 32 -18.68 7.29 1.48
C HIS A 32 -17.78 6.14 0.98
N ALA A 33 -16.96 6.40 -0.04
CA ALA A 33 -15.99 5.42 -0.51
C ALA A 33 -14.95 5.09 0.58
N VAL A 34 -14.39 6.10 1.26
CA VAL A 34 -13.43 5.90 2.36
C VAL A 34 -14.04 5.05 3.47
N LYS A 35 -15.25 5.38 3.93
CA LYS A 35 -15.98 4.61 4.94
C LYS A 35 -16.22 3.17 4.49
N SER A 36 -16.56 2.95 3.22
CA SER A 36 -16.76 1.60 2.68
C SER A 36 -15.48 0.76 2.74
N PHE A 37 -14.33 1.30 2.33
CA PHE A 37 -13.03 0.62 2.47
C PHE A 37 -12.71 0.31 3.93
N MET A 38 -13.00 1.24 4.84
CA MET A 38 -12.80 1.06 6.28
C MET A 38 -13.69 -0.06 6.86
N GLU A 39 -14.96 -0.13 6.45
CA GLU A 39 -15.85 -1.22 6.87
C GLU A 39 -15.35 -2.58 6.40
N TYR A 40 -14.95 -2.69 5.13
CA TYR A 40 -14.37 -3.93 4.61
C TYR A 40 -13.08 -4.30 5.34
N ALA A 41 -12.19 -3.34 5.56
CA ALA A 41 -10.95 -3.55 6.30
C ALA A 41 -11.23 -4.03 7.73
N TRP A 42 -12.22 -3.43 8.40
CA TRP A 42 -12.63 -3.86 9.73
C TRP A 42 -13.15 -5.28 9.74
N SER A 43 -13.99 -5.66 8.77
CA SER A 43 -14.53 -7.03 8.66
C SER A 43 -13.41 -8.08 8.51
N LEU A 44 -12.37 -7.76 7.73
CA LEU A 44 -11.23 -8.63 7.44
C LEU A 44 -10.11 -8.56 8.48
N THR A 45 -10.16 -7.62 9.43
CA THR A 45 -9.16 -7.51 10.50
C THR A 45 -9.28 -8.73 11.43
N PRO A 46 -8.24 -9.56 11.61
CA PRO A 46 -8.31 -10.72 12.49
C PRO A 46 -8.41 -10.30 13.96
N GLN A 47 -8.96 -11.16 14.82
CA GLN A 47 -8.98 -10.89 16.28
C GLN A 47 -7.59 -10.94 16.92
N GLN A 48 -6.65 -11.66 16.30
CA GLN A 48 -5.29 -11.81 16.79
C GLN A 48 -4.32 -11.61 15.63
N PHE A 49 -3.25 -10.88 15.88
CA PHE A 49 -2.19 -10.64 14.91
C PHE A 49 -0.84 -11.00 15.54
N SER A 50 -0.18 -12.02 14.99
CA SER A 50 1.16 -12.42 15.40
C SER A 50 2.20 -11.63 14.62
N LYS A 51 3.08 -10.94 15.35
CA LYS A 51 4.23 -10.26 14.76
C LYS A 51 5.37 -11.25 14.48
N PRO A 52 6.33 -10.87 13.61
CA PRO A 52 7.54 -11.66 13.39
C PRO A 52 8.42 -11.84 14.64
N ASP A 53 8.28 -10.95 15.63
CA ASP A 53 9.00 -11.04 16.92
C ASP A 53 8.37 -12.05 17.90
N GLY A 54 7.28 -12.73 17.51
CA GLY A 54 6.55 -13.69 18.33
C GLY A 54 5.52 -13.07 19.27
N SER A 55 5.43 -11.74 19.37
CA SER A 55 4.38 -11.08 20.14
C SER A 55 3.03 -11.12 19.42
N VAL A 56 1.95 -11.27 20.18
CA VAL A 56 0.57 -11.32 19.67
C VAL A 56 -0.16 -10.05 20.09
N ILE A 57 -0.73 -9.35 19.11
CA ILE A 57 -1.66 -8.24 19.34
C ILE A 57 -3.08 -8.80 19.29
N VAL A 58 -3.81 -8.68 20.40
CA VAL A 58 -5.25 -8.95 20.44
C VAL A 58 -6.00 -7.69 20.04
N ILE A 59 -6.91 -7.83 19.08
CA ILE A 59 -7.75 -6.75 18.57
C ILE A 59 -9.14 -6.92 19.16
N ASP A 60 -9.59 -5.93 19.91
CA ASP A 60 -10.93 -5.93 20.48
C ASP A 60 -11.96 -5.54 19.41
N LYS A 61 -12.62 -6.56 18.84
CA LYS A 61 -13.65 -6.37 17.80
C LYS A 61 -14.94 -5.72 18.33
N THR A 62 -15.08 -5.53 19.64
CA THR A 62 -16.20 -4.80 20.25
C THR A 62 -15.94 -3.30 20.37
N LYS A 63 -14.66 -2.88 20.28
CA LYS A 63 -14.20 -1.49 20.44
C LYS A 63 -13.68 -0.90 19.13
N LYS A 64 -14.51 -1.01 18.08
CA LYS A 64 -14.15 -0.56 16.72
C LYS A 64 -13.67 0.89 16.67
N ASP A 65 -14.35 1.78 17.38
CA ASP A 65 -14.04 3.21 17.46
C ASP A 65 -12.64 3.51 18.04
N GLN A 66 -12.08 2.59 18.83
CA GLN A 66 -10.73 2.72 19.40
C GLN A 66 -9.63 2.18 18.47
N VAL A 67 -10.00 1.31 17.53
CA VAL A 67 -9.05 0.64 16.61
C VAL A 67 -9.01 1.30 15.23
N VAL A 68 -10.15 1.80 14.77
CA VAL A 68 -10.27 2.45 13.47
C VAL A 68 -9.62 3.83 13.48
N VAL A 69 -8.87 4.16 12.43
CA VAL A 69 -8.23 5.47 12.28
C VAL A 69 -9.20 6.53 11.73
N PRO A 70 -8.95 7.84 11.98
CA PRO A 70 -9.70 8.94 11.37
C PRO A 70 -9.76 8.91 9.84
N LEU A 71 -10.79 9.55 9.26
CA LEU A 71 -11.06 9.52 7.82
C LEU A 71 -9.94 10.09 6.95
N ASP A 72 -9.26 11.14 7.41
CA ASP A 72 -8.12 11.76 6.74
C ASP A 72 -6.95 10.78 6.63
N VAL A 73 -6.68 10.03 7.71
CA VAL A 73 -5.63 9.01 7.72
C VAL A 73 -6.03 7.83 6.85
N ALA A 74 -7.28 7.37 6.95
CA ALA A 74 -7.78 6.28 6.12
C ALA A 74 -7.67 6.61 4.63
N ARG A 75 -7.99 7.84 4.23
CA ARG A 75 -7.85 8.33 2.85
C ARG A 75 -6.41 8.22 2.34
N GLU A 76 -5.43 8.61 3.14
CA GLU A 76 -4.01 8.48 2.78
C GLU A 76 -3.56 7.01 2.70
N VAL A 77 -4.02 6.17 3.64
CA VAL A 77 -3.78 4.72 3.59
C VAL A 77 -4.36 4.10 2.31
N ILE A 78 -5.58 4.49 1.91
CA ILE A 78 -6.23 3.99 0.70
C ILE A 78 -5.50 4.50 -0.56
N LYS A 79 -4.99 5.74 -0.56
CA LYS A 79 -4.14 6.25 -1.67
C LYS A 79 -2.86 5.42 -1.81
N ALA A 80 -2.18 5.12 -0.71
CA ALA A 80 -1.02 4.23 -0.72
C ALA A 80 -1.40 2.80 -1.17
N GLY A 81 -2.53 2.28 -0.71
CA GLY A 81 -3.08 0.98 -1.13
C GLY A 81 -3.38 0.92 -2.62
N ARG A 82 -3.96 1.98 -3.20
CA ARG A 82 -4.17 2.13 -4.65
C ARG A 82 -2.86 2.03 -5.41
N LEU A 83 -1.82 2.72 -4.96
CA LEU A 83 -0.51 2.66 -5.61
C LEU A 83 0.09 1.25 -5.55
N SER A 84 -0.02 0.57 -4.41
CA SER A 84 0.36 -0.86 -4.28
C SER A 84 -0.48 -1.78 -5.17
N ALA A 85 -1.76 -1.50 -5.39
CA ALA A 85 -2.61 -2.26 -6.30
C ALA A 85 -2.12 -2.14 -7.76
N HIS A 86 -1.76 -0.93 -8.20
CA HIS A 86 -1.18 -0.72 -9.53
C HIS A 86 0.17 -1.44 -9.67
N ALA A 87 1.02 -1.40 -8.65
CA ALA A 87 2.27 -2.16 -8.64
C ALA A 87 2.01 -3.67 -8.80
N GLN A 88 1.02 -4.20 -8.09
CA GLN A 88 0.67 -5.62 -8.20
C GLN A 88 0.14 -6.00 -9.59
N ILE A 89 -0.71 -5.15 -10.20
CA ILE A 89 -1.21 -5.35 -11.58
C ILE A 89 -0.06 -5.30 -12.58
N CYS A 90 0.92 -4.42 -12.36
CA CYS A 90 2.07 -4.24 -13.23
C CYS A 90 3.24 -5.22 -12.97
N ASP A 91 3.05 -6.22 -12.10
CA ASP A 91 4.08 -7.18 -11.69
C ASP A 91 5.34 -6.52 -11.08
N LEU A 92 5.13 -5.49 -10.27
CA LEU A 92 6.15 -4.72 -9.57
C LEU A 92 6.13 -5.08 -8.08
N ARG A 93 6.43 -6.34 -7.76
CA ARG A 93 6.29 -6.88 -6.40
C ARG A 93 7.16 -6.16 -5.37
N ASP A 94 8.42 -5.87 -5.70
CA ASP A 94 9.33 -5.19 -4.78
C ASP A 94 8.88 -3.75 -4.51
N ASP A 95 8.43 -3.05 -5.55
CA ASP A 95 7.88 -1.69 -5.42
C ASP A 95 6.61 -1.69 -4.56
N GLN A 96 5.74 -2.70 -4.69
CA GLN A 96 4.57 -2.87 -3.83
C GLN A 96 4.97 -2.96 -2.34
N ILE A 97 6.02 -3.75 -2.04
CA ILE A 97 6.54 -3.94 -0.68
C ILE A 97 7.16 -2.64 -0.16
N LEU A 98 7.97 -1.96 -0.98
CA LEU A 98 8.60 -0.69 -0.61
C LEU A 98 7.56 0.39 -0.28
N ASN A 99 6.49 0.47 -1.08
CA ASN A 99 5.38 1.40 -0.86
C ASN A 99 4.65 1.13 0.46
N HIS A 100 4.30 -0.14 0.76
CA HIS A 100 3.67 -0.52 2.03
C HIS A 100 4.58 -0.23 3.23
N ARG A 101 5.87 -0.57 3.14
CA ARG A 101 6.84 -0.26 4.20
C ARG A 101 6.97 1.24 4.41
N ALA A 102 6.99 2.05 3.36
CA ALA A 102 7.02 3.51 3.46
C ALA A 102 5.79 4.08 4.16
N LEU A 103 4.58 3.57 3.84
CA LEU A 103 3.36 3.90 4.56
C LEU A 103 3.48 3.57 6.05
N MET A 104 3.87 2.34 6.39
CA MET A 104 3.99 1.92 7.78
C MET A 104 5.01 2.77 8.56
N ARG A 105 6.16 3.10 7.95
CA ARG A 105 7.15 4.01 8.55
C ARG A 105 6.58 5.40 8.80
N ARG A 106 5.81 5.96 7.86
CA ARG A 106 5.16 7.27 8.01
C ARG A 106 4.22 7.30 9.21
N GLU A 107 3.44 6.25 9.38
CA GLU A 107 2.48 6.17 10.49
C GLU A 107 3.18 5.90 11.83
N GLU A 108 4.19 5.03 11.85
CA GLU A 108 5.01 4.78 13.05
C GLU A 108 5.76 6.04 13.51
N PHE A 109 6.30 6.82 12.56
CA PHE A 109 7.01 8.06 12.86
C PHE A 109 6.12 9.10 13.57
N LYS A 110 4.79 9.05 13.39
CA LYS A 110 3.86 9.94 14.09
C LYS A 110 3.72 9.61 15.58
N LYS A 111 4.15 8.42 16.04
CA LYS A 111 4.16 7.97 17.44
C LYS A 111 2.83 8.14 18.21
N LYS A 112 1.70 8.21 17.50
CA LYS A 112 0.38 8.46 18.08
C LYS A 112 -0.59 7.28 17.98
N TRP A 113 -0.17 6.21 17.31
CA TRP A 113 -1.02 5.06 17.04
C TRP A 113 -0.79 3.95 18.07
N THR A 114 -1.88 3.33 18.51
CA THR A 114 -1.80 2.11 19.30
C THR A 114 -1.35 0.93 18.43
N PRO A 115 -0.84 -0.17 19.02
CA PRO A 115 -0.54 -1.38 18.27
C PRO A 115 -1.74 -1.91 17.46
N GLN A 116 -2.95 -1.83 18.00
CA GLN A 116 -4.19 -2.24 17.31
C GLN A 116 -4.46 -1.35 16.08
N GLN A 117 -4.29 -0.04 16.22
CA GLN A 117 -4.43 0.91 15.10
C GLN A 117 -3.38 0.68 14.02
N MET A 118 -2.14 0.34 14.39
CA MET A 118 -1.09 -0.01 13.42
C MET A 118 -1.44 -1.27 12.62
N VAL A 119 -2.01 -2.30 13.28
CA VAL A 119 -2.51 -3.48 12.55
C VAL A 119 -3.67 -3.11 11.64
N TYR A 120 -4.60 -2.28 12.10
CA TYR A 120 -5.72 -1.82 11.28
C TYR A 120 -5.27 -1.01 10.07
N ILE A 121 -4.28 -0.12 10.20
CA ILE A 121 -3.69 0.63 9.08
C ILE A 121 -3.14 -0.34 8.01
N SER A 122 -2.36 -1.35 8.45
CA SER A 122 -1.82 -2.36 7.55
C SER A 122 -2.94 -3.16 6.87
N GLN A 123 -3.98 -3.52 7.62
CA GLN A 123 -5.13 -4.26 7.08
C GLN A 123 -5.96 -3.43 6.09
N LEU A 124 -6.12 -2.12 6.34
CA LEU A 124 -6.81 -1.20 5.44
C LEU A 124 -6.06 -1.08 4.11
N HIS A 125 -4.73 -1.00 4.15
CA HIS A 125 -3.90 -1.05 2.95
C HIS A 125 -4.09 -2.36 2.19
N LEU A 126 -3.93 -3.51 2.87
CA LEU A 126 -4.07 -4.83 2.26
C LEU A 126 -5.45 -5.02 1.64
N THR A 127 -6.51 -4.64 2.36
CA THR A 127 -7.90 -4.71 1.88
C THR A 127 -8.10 -3.85 0.63
N THR A 128 -7.52 -2.65 0.60
CA THR A 128 -7.54 -1.79 -0.59
C THR A 128 -6.89 -2.48 -1.79
N VAL A 129 -5.71 -3.09 -1.60
CA VAL A 129 -5.03 -3.84 -2.66
C VAL A 129 -5.87 -5.02 -3.15
N MET A 130 -6.43 -5.81 -2.23
CA MET A 130 -7.22 -7.00 -2.59
C MET A 130 -8.49 -6.63 -3.36
N LEU A 131 -9.21 -5.59 -2.94
CA LEU A 131 -10.42 -5.11 -3.62
C LEU A 131 -10.11 -4.60 -5.03
N LEU A 132 -9.02 -3.83 -5.19
CA LEU A 132 -8.68 -3.21 -6.47
C LEU A 132 -8.04 -4.18 -7.47
N THR A 133 -7.41 -5.24 -6.98
CA THR A 133 -6.82 -6.28 -7.84
C THR A 133 -7.80 -7.42 -8.16
N GLY A 134 -9.04 -7.33 -7.66
CA GLY A 134 -10.08 -8.32 -7.92
C GLY A 134 -9.85 -9.67 -7.23
N ARG A 135 -8.97 -9.71 -6.23
CA ARG A 135 -8.72 -10.89 -5.38
C ARG A 135 -9.80 -11.09 -4.31
N ILE A 136 -10.76 -10.17 -4.21
CA ILE A 136 -11.97 -10.35 -3.40
C ILE A 136 -13.17 -10.34 -4.33
N ARG A 137 -14.01 -11.38 -4.27
CA ARG A 137 -15.36 -11.36 -4.84
C ARG A 137 -16.35 -11.24 -3.68
N LEU A 138 -17.19 -10.20 -3.74
CA LEU A 138 -18.36 -10.09 -2.89
C LEU A 138 -19.40 -11.07 -3.44
N VAL A 139 -19.62 -12.19 -2.73
CA VAL A 139 -20.67 -13.16 -3.09
C VAL A 139 -21.84 -12.88 -2.17
N GLU A 140 -22.88 -12.22 -2.71
CA GLU A 140 -24.10 -11.97 -1.96
C GLU A 140 -24.92 -13.27 -1.93
N LYS A 141 -24.86 -13.98 -0.80
CA LYS A 141 -25.67 -15.18 -0.56
C LYS A 141 -26.71 -14.85 0.50
N GLN A 142 -27.97 -14.70 0.06
CA GLN A 142 -29.18 -14.63 0.89
C GLN A 142 -29.00 -14.04 2.31
N GLY A 143 -28.87 -12.72 2.41
CA GLY A 143 -29.07 -11.97 3.66
C GLY A 143 -27.82 -11.65 4.47
N ASP A 144 -26.72 -12.42 4.32
CA ASP A 144 -25.44 -12.15 4.99
C ASP A 144 -24.31 -12.02 3.96
N LYS A 145 -23.60 -10.88 3.99
CA LYS A 145 -22.52 -10.58 3.05
C LYS A 145 -21.25 -11.37 3.43
N GLU A 146 -20.97 -12.44 2.72
CA GLU A 146 -19.71 -13.20 2.85
C GLU A 146 -18.65 -12.64 1.88
N VAL A 147 -17.46 -12.32 2.41
CA VAL A 147 -16.32 -11.80 1.64
C VAL A 147 -15.44 -12.97 1.23
N VAL A 148 -15.54 -13.40 -0.03
CA VAL A 148 -14.71 -14.51 -0.55
C VAL A 148 -13.41 -13.95 -1.13
N VAL A 149 -12.28 -14.36 -0.57
CA VAL A 149 -10.94 -14.06 -1.11
C VAL A 149 -10.59 -15.14 -2.14
N ASP A 150 -10.37 -14.74 -3.38
CA ASP A 150 -10.02 -15.59 -4.52
C ASP A 150 -8.52 -15.41 -4.81
N GLU A 151 -7.68 -16.16 -4.08
CA GLU A 151 -6.21 -16.03 -4.12
C GLU A 151 -5.60 -16.40 -5.48
N LYS A 152 -6.34 -17.13 -6.34
CA LYS A 152 -5.85 -17.72 -7.60
C LYS A 152 -6.11 -16.87 -8.84
N LYS A 153 -6.81 -15.74 -8.72
CA LYS A 153 -7.07 -14.88 -9.87
C LYS A 153 -5.86 -13.97 -10.12
N GLU A 154 -4.99 -14.37 -11.04
CA GLU A 154 -3.96 -13.49 -11.58
C GLU A 154 -4.61 -12.33 -12.35
N SER A 155 -4.06 -11.13 -12.20
CA SER A 155 -4.53 -9.96 -12.94
C SER A 155 -4.24 -10.16 -14.42
N ALA A 156 -5.28 -10.39 -15.21
CA ALA A 156 -5.19 -10.69 -16.65
C ALA A 156 -4.61 -9.55 -17.52
N GLN A 157 -4.26 -8.39 -16.94
CA GLN A 157 -3.66 -7.26 -17.64
C GLN A 157 -2.23 -7.03 -17.16
N SER A 158 -1.26 -7.33 -18.02
CA SER A 158 0.11 -6.87 -17.88
C SER A 158 0.22 -5.42 -18.34
N CYS A 159 0.77 -4.55 -17.48
CA CYS A 159 1.04 -3.16 -17.83
C CYS A 159 2.07 -3.02 -18.96
N THR A 160 1.95 -1.95 -19.78
CA THR A 160 3.01 -1.53 -20.71
C THR A 160 4.25 -1.05 -19.95
N ASP A 161 5.39 -0.93 -20.64
CA ASP A 161 6.63 -0.47 -20.01
C ASP A 161 6.52 0.98 -19.51
N GLU A 162 5.78 1.83 -20.22
CA GLU A 162 5.49 3.21 -19.81
C GLU A 162 4.65 3.23 -18.52
N GLN A 163 3.65 2.35 -18.42
CA GLN A 163 2.83 2.21 -17.22
C GLN A 163 3.67 1.70 -16.04
N LYS A 164 4.50 0.68 -16.25
CA LYS A 164 5.43 0.17 -15.23
C LYS A 164 6.36 1.27 -14.75
N LYS A 165 6.98 2.01 -15.67
CA LYS A 165 7.86 3.14 -15.34
C LYS A 165 7.12 4.19 -14.52
N LYS A 166 5.90 4.54 -14.91
CA LYS A 166 5.11 5.54 -14.18
C LYS A 166 4.76 5.09 -12.76
N VAL A 167 4.38 3.83 -12.58
CA VAL A 167 4.08 3.27 -11.26
C VAL A 167 5.34 3.25 -10.38
N LYS A 168 6.50 2.85 -10.93
CA LYS A 168 7.78 2.92 -10.23
C LYS A 168 8.11 4.34 -9.79
N GLU A 169 8.04 5.32 -10.68
CA GLU A 169 8.31 6.72 -10.35
C GLU A 169 7.42 7.24 -9.21
N LEU A 170 6.13 6.92 -9.24
CA LEU A 170 5.20 7.31 -8.17
C LEU A 170 5.55 6.65 -6.83
N ILE A 171 5.96 5.39 -6.85
CA ILE A 171 6.37 4.66 -5.64
C ILE A 171 7.69 5.20 -5.11
N THR A 172 8.68 5.41 -5.97
CA THR A 172 9.95 6.02 -5.60
C THR A 172 9.72 7.38 -4.94
N ALA A 173 8.91 8.26 -5.56
CA ALA A 173 8.57 9.55 -4.98
C ALA A 173 7.87 9.42 -3.62
N TYR A 174 6.94 8.47 -3.46
CA TYR A 174 6.28 8.21 -2.18
C TYR A 174 7.24 7.71 -1.09
N VAL A 175 8.17 6.82 -1.46
CA VAL A 175 9.19 6.26 -0.56
C VAL A 175 10.20 7.34 -0.15
N GLU A 176 10.66 8.17 -1.08
CA GLU A 176 11.61 9.27 -0.82
C GLU A 176 10.98 10.38 0.04
N ALA A 177 9.69 10.66 -0.16
CA ALA A 177 8.96 11.59 0.69
C ALA A 177 8.67 11.03 2.10
N SER A 178 8.99 9.76 2.37
CA SER A 178 8.74 9.12 3.66
C SER A 178 9.95 9.24 4.60
N PRO A 179 9.74 9.25 5.93
CA PRO A 179 10.84 9.26 6.88
C PRO A 179 11.86 8.14 6.62
N PRO A 180 13.16 8.40 6.84
CA PRO A 180 14.20 7.39 6.65
C PRO A 180 14.00 6.25 7.65
N VAL A 181 14.49 5.06 7.30
CA VAL A 181 14.37 3.86 8.16
C VAL A 181 14.96 4.09 9.56
N SER A 182 16.04 4.87 9.65
CA SER A 182 16.67 5.26 10.91
C SER A 182 15.76 6.08 11.84
N ALA A 183 14.73 6.74 11.32
CA ALA A 183 13.83 7.57 12.11
C ALA A 183 12.81 6.76 12.94
N VAL A 184 12.58 5.50 12.58
CA VAL A 184 11.66 4.58 13.27
C VAL A 184 12.36 3.40 13.93
N ALA A 185 13.61 3.13 13.54
CA ALA A 185 14.43 2.11 14.19
C ALA A 185 14.82 2.56 15.61
N GLY A 186 14.04 2.15 16.61
CA GLY A 186 14.62 1.75 17.88
C GLY A 186 15.66 0.64 17.62
N LYS A 187 16.77 0.66 18.37
CA LYS A 187 17.95 -0.23 18.26
C LYS A 187 17.66 -1.54 17.49
N PRO A 188 18.36 -1.82 16.36
CA PRO A 188 18.08 -3.01 15.56
C PRO A 188 18.08 -4.25 16.45
N PRO A 189 17.09 -5.16 16.35
CA PRO A 189 17.26 -6.48 16.90
C PRO A 189 18.50 -7.09 16.25
N ALA A 190 19.46 -7.48 17.06
CA ALA A 190 20.62 -8.23 16.60
C ALA A 190 20.09 -9.49 15.91
N GLN A 191 20.23 -9.57 14.59
CA GLN A 191 19.99 -10.82 13.87
C GLN A 191 21.06 -11.82 14.33
N PRO A 192 20.69 -12.94 14.97
CA PRO A 192 21.63 -14.03 15.17
C PRO A 192 21.72 -14.79 13.85
N GLY A 193 22.90 -14.78 13.22
CA GLY A 193 23.27 -15.85 12.29
C GLY A 193 23.26 -15.56 10.79
N GLN A 194 23.83 -14.44 10.33
CA GLN A 194 24.45 -14.44 8.99
C GLN A 194 25.97 -14.42 9.13
N PRO A 195 26.70 -15.48 8.72
CA PRO A 195 28.14 -15.44 8.66
C PRO A 195 28.55 -14.43 7.57
N GLN A 196 29.33 -13.43 7.94
CA GLN A 196 29.98 -12.54 6.99
C GLN A 196 30.89 -13.36 6.09
N GLN A 197 30.58 -13.29 4.80
CA GLN A 197 31.33 -13.88 3.72
C GLN A 197 32.65 -13.10 3.56
N GLY A 198 33.69 -13.59 4.21
CA GLY A 198 35.08 -13.25 3.93
C GLY A 198 35.78 -14.49 3.38
N ALA A 199 36.25 -14.40 2.14
CA ALA A 199 37.29 -15.28 1.63
C ALA A 199 38.49 -14.38 1.27
N PRO A 200 39.72 -14.92 1.09
CA PRO A 200 40.20 -16.29 1.30
C PRO A 200 41.51 -16.37 2.10
N THR A 201 41.82 -17.52 2.72
CA THR A 201 43.22 -17.97 2.82
C THR A 201 43.31 -19.49 2.89
N ALA A 202 43.99 -20.06 1.90
CA ALA A 202 44.51 -21.41 1.94
C ALA A 202 45.63 -21.51 2.98
N THR A 203 45.70 -22.61 3.73
CA THR A 203 46.93 -23.30 4.14
C THR A 203 46.49 -24.65 4.72
N GLY A 204 47.02 -25.74 4.16
CA GLY A 204 46.64 -27.09 4.54
C GLY A 204 47.44 -27.66 5.71
N SER A 205 47.33 -28.99 5.78
CA SER A 205 48.29 -29.94 6.36
C SER A 205 48.12 -30.41 7.83
N VAL A 206 47.63 -31.65 7.91
CA VAL A 206 48.15 -32.84 8.64
C VAL A 206 47.61 -33.21 10.04
N ALA A 207 47.26 -34.51 10.12
CA ALA A 207 47.21 -35.45 11.26
C ALA A 207 46.17 -35.22 12.36
N GLY A 208 45.51 -36.25 12.91
CA GLY A 208 45.57 -37.70 12.76
C GLY A 208 44.24 -38.27 13.29
N GLY A 209 43.71 -39.35 12.72
CA GLY A 209 43.95 -40.70 13.21
C GLY A 209 42.98 -41.06 14.34
N THR A 210 41.97 -41.90 14.06
CA THR A 210 41.84 -43.26 14.61
C THR A 210 40.53 -43.89 14.11
N THR A 211 40.70 -45.13 13.65
CA THR A 211 39.78 -46.14 13.11
C THR A 211 38.72 -46.66 14.10
N VAL A 212 37.75 -47.40 13.53
CA VAL A 212 37.10 -48.67 13.96
C VAL A 212 35.60 -48.59 13.62
N GLU A 213 35.14 -49.14 12.49
CA GLU A 213 34.60 -50.52 12.28
C GLU A 213 33.40 -50.86 13.19
N LYS A 214 32.35 -51.61 12.81
CA LYS A 214 31.73 -52.09 11.56
C LYS A 214 30.58 -53.00 12.04
N ASN A 215 29.40 -52.87 11.46
CA ASN A 215 28.56 -54.00 11.02
C ASN A 215 27.44 -53.47 10.13
#